data_AF-A0A7S1SGZ0-F1
#
_entry.id   AF-A0A7S1SGZ0-F1
#
_cell.length_a   1.000
_cell.length_b   1.000
_cell.length_c   1.000
_cell.angle_alpha   90.00
_cell.angle_beta   90.00
_cell.angle_gamma   90.00
#
_symmetry.space_group_name_H-M   'P 1'
#
loop_
_entity.id
_entity.type
_entity.pdbx_description
1 polymer ?
#
loop_
_entity_poly.entity_id
_entity_poly.type
_entity_poly.pdbx_seq_one_letter_code
_entity_poly.pdbx_strand_id
1 'polypeptide(L)'
;VKRAVDCCVLLNQWDQGVALAERHNFPQIEALLAKYASHLLEKRKTLEAVELYRKANHHTEAAQLLVGMAEESAEKKVHPLRCKKLYVLAALEVERFRKRMLEQQQADSSSTLAGGGTATQAGTMATQAATTLAGLMTLDNASVASDNRTMDNAWHGAEAFH
;
A
#
# COMPACT_ATOMS: atom_id res chain seq x y z
N VAL A 1 -12.29 20.34 10.45
CA VAL A 1 -11.39 19.29 9.92
C VAL A 1 -10.33 18.88 10.92
N LYS A 2 -9.42 19.77 11.36
CA LYS A 2 -8.34 19.44 12.33
C LYS A 2 -8.80 18.66 13.58
N ARG A 3 -9.79 19.17 14.33
CA ARG A 3 -10.33 18.48 15.53
C ARG A 3 -10.89 17.08 15.26
N ALA A 4 -11.49 16.86 14.08
CA ALA A 4 -12.03 15.56 13.71
C ALA A 4 -10.90 14.56 13.42
N VAL A 5 -9.85 15.03 12.72
CA VAL A 5 -8.62 14.26 12.50
C VAL A 5 -7.94 13.92 13.84
N ASP A 6 -7.82 14.88 14.74
CA ASP A 6 -7.26 14.67 16.08
C ASP A 6 -8.06 13.61 16.87
N CYS A 7 -9.41 13.62 16.77
CA CYS A 7 -10.25 12.58 17.35
C CYS A 7 -10.00 11.19 16.74
N CYS A 8 -9.86 11.09 15.41
CA CYS A 8 -9.54 9.82 14.74
C CYS A 8 -8.20 9.25 15.22
N VAL A 9 -7.21 10.11 15.43
CA VAL A 9 -5.89 9.73 15.95
C VAL A 9 -5.99 9.21 17.39
N LEU A 10 -6.72 9.93 18.26
CA LEU A 10 -6.94 9.51 19.65
C LEU A 10 -7.69 8.16 19.75
N LEU A 11 -8.62 7.90 18.83
CA LEU A 11 -9.39 6.65 18.75
C LEU A 11 -8.67 5.54 17.98
N ASN A 12 -7.44 5.76 17.51
CA ASN A 12 -6.66 4.83 16.69
C ASN A 12 -7.36 4.39 15.38
N GLN A 13 -8.22 5.27 14.84
CA GLN A 13 -8.99 5.08 13.60
C GLN A 13 -8.30 5.79 12.43
N TRP A 14 -7.10 5.31 12.08
CA TRP A 14 -6.26 5.92 11.04
C TRP A 14 -6.89 5.83 9.64
N ASP A 15 -7.63 4.77 9.33
CA ASP A 15 -8.32 4.62 8.04
C ASP A 15 -9.28 5.78 7.77
N GLN A 16 -10.07 6.15 8.79
CA GLN A 16 -11.03 7.24 8.71
C GLN A 16 -10.34 8.61 8.73
N GLY A 17 -9.28 8.75 9.54
CA GLY A 17 -8.50 9.98 9.62
C GLY A 17 -7.82 10.34 8.30
N VAL A 18 -7.25 9.35 7.61
CA VAL A 18 -6.61 9.53 6.30
C VAL A 18 -7.66 9.81 5.22
N ALA A 19 -8.75 9.05 5.16
CA ALA A 19 -9.83 9.32 4.19
C ALA A 19 -10.45 10.72 4.36
N LEU A 20 -10.59 11.19 5.61
CA LEU A 20 -11.06 12.55 5.89
C LEU A 20 -10.04 13.61 5.46
N ALA A 21 -8.75 13.34 5.66
CA ALA A 21 -7.67 14.23 5.26
C ALA A 21 -7.53 14.34 3.74
N GLU A 22 -7.66 13.24 3.00
CA GLU A 22 -7.68 13.23 1.53
C GLU A 22 -8.85 14.08 0.98
N ARG A 23 -10.07 13.89 1.52
CA ARG A 23 -11.27 14.63 1.09
C ARG A 23 -11.16 16.14 1.29
N HIS A 24 -10.46 16.58 2.33
CA HIS A 24 -10.30 17.99 2.68
C HIS A 24 -8.91 18.54 2.38
N ASN A 25 -8.08 17.79 1.65
CA ASN A 25 -6.71 18.13 1.30
C ASN A 25 -5.89 18.66 2.49
N PHE A 26 -5.82 17.87 3.58
CA PHE A 26 -5.14 18.23 4.82
C PHE A 26 -3.78 17.51 4.94
N PRO A 27 -2.68 18.06 4.38
CA PRO A 27 -1.38 17.38 4.30
C PRO A 27 -0.68 17.17 5.65
N GLN A 28 -1.14 17.85 6.70
CA GLN A 28 -0.54 17.74 8.03
C GLN A 28 -0.77 16.36 8.69
N ILE A 29 -1.67 15.53 8.13
CA ILE A 29 -1.86 14.13 8.59
C ILE A 29 -0.62 13.27 8.38
N GLU A 30 0.11 13.46 7.28
CA GLU A 30 1.31 12.67 6.95
C GLU A 30 2.43 12.94 7.96
N ALA A 31 2.64 14.21 8.32
CA ALA A 31 3.61 14.59 9.34
C ALA A 31 3.28 14.00 10.72
N LEU A 32 1.99 13.85 11.05
CA LEU A 32 1.55 13.25 12.31
C LEU A 32 1.74 11.73 12.29
N LEU A 33 1.41 11.08 11.16
CA LEU A 33 1.64 9.67 10.92
C LEU A 33 3.12 9.33 11.11
N ALA A 34 4.01 10.09 10.46
CA ALA A 34 5.45 9.87 10.54
C ALA A 34 5.99 9.96 11.98
N LYS A 35 5.53 10.95 12.76
CA LYS A 35 5.91 11.11 14.18
C LYS A 35 5.40 9.97 15.05
N TYR A 36 4.19 9.49 14.81
CA TYR A 36 3.64 8.38 15.59
C TYR A 36 4.38 7.08 15.24
N ALA A 37 4.59 6.82 13.95
CA ALA A 37 5.35 5.68 13.47
C ALA A 37 6.78 5.65 14.02
N SER A 38 7.51 6.78 14.00
CA SER A 38 8.88 6.85 14.56
C SER A 38 8.89 6.49 16.05
N HIS A 39 7.95 7.01 16.82
CA HIS A 39 7.82 6.70 18.24
C HIS A 39 7.47 5.22 18.52
N LEU A 40 6.71 4.56 17.64
CA LEU A 40 6.46 3.11 17.72
C LEU A 40 7.72 2.29 17.39
N LEU A 41 8.49 2.71 16.38
CA LEU A 41 9.73 2.06 15.97
C LEU A 41 10.82 2.18 17.05
N GLU A 42 10.95 3.34 17.68
CA GLU A 42 11.85 3.58 18.82
C GLU A 42 11.54 2.65 20.00
N LYS A 43 10.25 2.37 20.26
CA LYS A 43 9.81 1.43 21.29
C LYS A 43 9.91 -0.04 20.89
N ARG A 44 10.49 -0.34 19.72
CA ARG A 44 10.56 -1.70 19.11
C ARG A 44 9.19 -2.36 18.91
N LYS A 45 8.13 -1.57 18.81
CA LYS A 45 6.77 -2.05 18.49
C LYS A 45 6.57 -2.07 16.97
N THR A 46 7.42 -2.80 16.27
CA THR A 46 7.45 -2.84 14.80
C THR A 46 6.14 -3.35 14.19
N LEU A 47 5.50 -4.35 14.80
CA LEU A 47 4.19 -4.86 14.34
C LEU A 47 3.08 -3.82 14.46
N GLU A 48 3.04 -3.06 15.55
CA GLU A 48 2.06 -1.97 15.72
C GLU A 48 2.31 -0.85 14.68
N ALA A 49 3.58 -0.58 14.34
CA ALA A 49 3.92 0.36 13.27
C ALA A 49 3.47 -0.17 11.89
N VAL A 50 3.63 -1.46 11.61
CA VAL A 50 3.10 -2.09 10.39
C VAL A 50 1.57 -1.93 10.33
N GLU A 51 0.85 -2.20 11.41
CA GLU A 51 -0.61 -2.02 11.46
C GLU A 51 -1.03 -0.55 11.22
N LEU A 52 -0.28 0.39 11.79
CA LEU A 52 -0.49 1.82 11.55
C LEU A 52 -0.37 2.16 10.07
N TYR A 53 0.73 1.76 9.42
CA TYR A 53 0.96 2.04 8.00
C TYR A 53 -0.10 1.38 7.10
N ARG A 54 -0.53 0.15 7.44
CA ARG A 54 -1.62 -0.53 6.71
C ARG A 54 -2.94 0.24 6.80
N LYS A 55 -3.32 0.69 8.00
CA LYS A 55 -4.54 1.48 8.22
C LYS A 55 -4.46 2.86 7.56
N ALA A 56 -3.27 3.41 7.50
CA ALA A 56 -3.03 4.70 6.87
C ALA A 56 -2.86 4.62 5.35
N ASN A 57 -3.06 3.45 4.72
CA ASN A 57 -2.93 3.23 3.27
C ASN A 57 -1.48 3.27 2.72
N HIS A 58 -0.49 3.30 3.60
CA HIS A 58 0.96 3.30 3.30
C HIS A 58 1.49 1.86 3.20
N HIS A 59 1.09 1.15 2.15
CA HIS A 59 1.42 -0.28 1.97
C HIS A 59 2.90 -0.54 1.68
N THR A 60 3.58 0.41 1.04
CA THR A 60 5.01 0.29 0.69
C THR A 60 5.89 0.29 1.93
N GLU A 61 5.64 1.20 2.87
CA GLU A 61 6.37 1.30 4.14
C GLU A 61 6.06 0.11 5.05
N ALA A 62 4.81 -0.37 5.05
CA ALA A 62 4.43 -1.59 5.75
C ALA A 62 5.18 -2.82 5.23
N ALA A 63 5.30 -2.97 3.91
CA ALA A 63 6.02 -4.07 3.28
C ALA A 63 7.52 -4.03 3.60
N GLN A 64 8.15 -2.85 3.56
CA GLN A 64 9.56 -2.67 3.90
C GLN A 64 9.86 -3.08 5.36
N LEU A 65 9.00 -2.67 6.31
CA LEU A 65 9.15 -3.08 7.71
C LEU A 65 9.01 -4.59 7.90
N LEU A 66 8.08 -5.23 7.18
CA LEU A 66 7.89 -6.68 7.23
C LEU A 66 9.10 -7.44 6.68
N VAL A 67 9.71 -6.96 5.58
CA VAL A 67 10.95 -7.53 5.03
C VAL A 67 12.10 -7.40 6.02
N GLY A 68 12.31 -6.22 6.62
CA GLY A 68 13.36 -6.04 7.63
C GLY A 68 13.19 -6.95 8.85
N MET A 69 11.94 -7.16 9.30
CA MET A 69 11.65 -8.13 10.37
C MET A 69 11.92 -9.59 9.95
N ALA A 70 11.68 -9.92 8.69
CA ALA A 70 11.92 -11.24 8.14
C ALA A 70 13.43 -11.52 8.07
N GLU A 71 14.23 -10.54 7.63
CA GLU A 71 15.69 -10.59 7.60
C GLU A 71 16.29 -10.74 9.00
N GLU A 72 15.86 -9.93 9.97
CA GLU A 72 16.30 -10.06 11.37
C GLU A 72 15.96 -11.44 11.95
N SER A 73 14.80 -11.99 11.59
CA SER A 73 14.39 -13.33 12.01
C SER A 73 15.20 -14.43 11.31
N ALA A 74 15.59 -14.20 10.05
CA ALA A 74 16.40 -15.11 9.25
C ALA A 74 17.84 -15.18 9.76
N GLU A 75 18.43 -14.03 10.12
CA GLU A 75 19.77 -13.94 10.72
C GLU A 75 19.88 -14.76 12.01
N LYS A 76 18.85 -14.68 12.86
CA LYS A 76 18.82 -15.42 14.13
C LYS A 76 18.61 -16.92 13.93
N LYS A 77 18.18 -17.37 12.75
CA LYS A 77 17.94 -18.78 12.38
C LYS A 77 17.01 -19.56 13.33
N VAL A 78 16.21 -18.88 14.15
CA VAL A 78 15.40 -19.53 15.20
C VAL A 78 14.06 -20.04 14.66
N HIS A 79 13.45 -19.32 13.71
CA HIS A 79 12.07 -19.60 13.27
C HIS A 79 11.84 -19.44 11.75
N PRO A 80 12.23 -20.44 10.94
CA PRO A 80 12.07 -20.42 9.47
C PRO A 80 10.62 -20.17 9.01
N LEU A 81 9.64 -20.79 9.69
CA LEU A 81 8.22 -20.60 9.41
C LEU A 81 7.76 -19.15 9.66
N ARG A 82 8.35 -18.45 10.63
CA ARG A 82 8.05 -17.05 10.91
C ARG A 82 8.60 -16.16 9.81
N CYS A 83 9.82 -16.42 9.35
CA CYS A 83 10.43 -15.69 8.22
C CYS A 83 9.57 -15.83 6.97
N LYS A 84 9.18 -17.06 6.61
CA LYS A 84 8.29 -17.32 5.46
C LYS A 84 6.97 -16.57 5.56
N LYS A 85 6.32 -16.59 6.73
CA LYS A 85 5.07 -15.84 6.96
C LYS A 85 5.26 -14.33 6.80
N LEU A 86 6.36 -13.76 7.28
CA LEU A 86 6.63 -12.32 7.17
C LEU A 86 6.87 -11.91 5.71
N TYR A 87 7.63 -12.68 4.95
CA TYR A 87 7.86 -12.44 3.52
C TYR A 87 6.57 -12.53 2.70
N VAL A 88 5.74 -13.56 2.95
CA VAL A 88 4.43 -13.68 2.30
C VAL A 88 3.51 -12.51 2.66
N LEU A 89 3.50 -12.08 3.93
CA LEU A 89 2.73 -10.90 4.34
C LEU A 89 3.20 -9.62 3.64
N ALA A 90 4.52 -9.43 3.49
CA ALA A 90 5.07 -8.29 2.76
C ALA A 90 4.63 -8.29 1.29
N ALA A 91 4.69 -9.45 0.64
CA ALA A 91 4.21 -9.62 -0.73
C ALA A 91 2.71 -9.31 -0.89
N LEU A 92 1.87 -9.77 0.05
CA LEU A 92 0.44 -9.48 0.04
C LEU A 92 0.13 -7.98 0.24
N GLU A 93 0.95 -7.24 0.98
CA GLU A 93 0.79 -5.78 1.09
C GLU A 93 1.13 -5.07 -0.22
N VAL A 94 2.14 -5.53 -0.95
CA VAL A 94 2.46 -5.02 -2.30
C VAL A 94 1.31 -5.28 -3.28
N GLU A 95 0.69 -6.45 -3.22
CA GLU A 95 -0.48 -6.75 -4.05
C GLU A 95 -1.67 -5.84 -3.72
N ARG A 96 -1.90 -5.54 -2.44
CA ARG A 96 -2.93 -4.58 -2.01
C ARG A 96 -2.67 -3.17 -2.57
N PHE A 97 -1.42 -2.72 -2.54
CA PHE A 97 -1.01 -1.47 -3.16
C PHE A 97 -1.32 -1.44 -4.67
N ARG A 98 -0.89 -2.47 -5.40
CA ARG A 98 -1.14 -2.61 -6.85
C ARG A 98 -2.64 -2.59 -7.16
N LYS A 99 -3.43 -3.33 -6.38
CA LYS A 99 -4.90 -3.38 -6.55
C LYS A 99 -5.54 -2.01 -6.36
N ARG A 100 -5.13 -1.26 -5.32
CA ARG A 100 -5.65 0.10 -5.09
C ARG A 100 -5.27 1.06 -6.20
N MET A 101 -4.01 1.05 -6.63
CA MET A 101 -3.55 1.90 -7.74
C MET A 101 -4.37 1.66 -9.01
N LEU A 102 -4.68 0.40 -9.32
CA LEU A 102 -5.53 0.05 -10.45
C LEU A 102 -6.99 0.53 -10.28
N GLU A 103 -7.57 0.39 -9.08
CA GLU A 103 -8.93 0.85 -8.77
C GLU A 103 -9.03 2.38 -8.87
N GLN A 104 -8.01 3.10 -8.41
CA GLN A 104 -7.95 4.56 -8.51
C GLN A 104 -7.88 5.02 -9.98
N GLN A 105 -7.07 4.36 -10.80
CA GLN A 105 -7.01 4.64 -12.25
C GLN A 105 -8.33 4.36 -12.99
N GLN A 106 -9.05 3.30 -12.59
CA GLN A 106 -10.38 2.99 -13.13
C GLN A 106 -11.42 4.04 -12.72
N ALA A 107 -11.37 4.53 -11.49
CA ALA A 107 -12.25 5.59 -11.01
C ALA A 107 -12.05 6.91 -11.79
N ASP A 108 -10.80 7.32 -12.00
CA ASP A 108 -10.47 8.53 -12.77
C ASP A 108 -10.94 8.42 -14.23
N SER A 109 -10.79 7.23 -14.84
CA SER A 109 -11.21 6.94 -16.22
C SER A 109 -12.74 6.88 -16.39
N SER A 110 -13.49 6.52 -15.34
CA SER A 110 -14.96 6.53 -15.36
C SER A 110 -15.53 7.95 -15.32
N SER A 111 -14.81 8.90 -14.70
CA SER A 111 -15.22 10.30 -14.63
C SER A 111 -15.11 11.02 -15.98
N THR A 112 -14.19 10.60 -16.85
CA THR A 112 -14.00 11.18 -18.20
C THR A 112 -15.01 10.66 -19.23
N LEU A 113 -15.73 9.57 -18.95
CA LEU A 113 -16.76 8.98 -19.82
C LEU A 113 -18.18 9.55 -19.56
N ALA A 114 -18.36 10.42 -18.56
CA ALA A 114 -19.63 11.12 -18.33
C ALA A 114 -19.91 12.25 -19.34
N GLY A 115 -18.94 12.56 -20.21
CA GLY A 115 -19.04 13.57 -21.27
C GLY A 115 -19.30 12.98 -22.66
N GLY A 116 -20.52 12.52 -22.91
CA GLY A 116 -21.14 12.46 -24.25
C GLY A 116 -20.57 11.44 -25.27
N GLY A 117 -21.33 10.38 -25.55
CA GLY A 117 -21.17 9.61 -26.79
C GLY A 117 -21.65 8.18 -26.69
N THR A 118 -22.68 7.84 -27.44
CA THR A 118 -23.20 6.47 -27.65
C THR A 118 -22.12 5.58 -28.28
N ALA A 119 -21.33 4.88 -27.48
CA ALA A 119 -20.39 3.86 -27.95
C ALA A 119 -21.02 2.46 -27.86
N THR A 120 -21.06 1.77 -29.00
CA THR A 120 -21.50 0.39 -29.15
C THR A 120 -20.69 -0.57 -28.26
N GLN A 121 -21.35 -1.61 -27.72
CA GLN A 121 -20.80 -2.60 -26.76
C GLN A 121 -19.46 -3.27 -27.16
N ALA A 122 -19.08 -3.25 -28.44
CA ALA A 122 -17.79 -3.79 -28.91
C ALA A 122 -16.63 -2.78 -28.72
N GLY A 123 -16.91 -1.48 -28.80
CA GLY A 123 -15.93 -0.42 -28.55
C GLY A 123 -15.58 -0.30 -27.06
N THR A 124 -16.56 -0.50 -26.18
CA THR A 124 -16.35 -0.43 -24.72
C THR A 124 -15.38 -1.50 -24.22
N MET A 125 -15.39 -2.73 -24.77
CA MET A 125 -14.43 -3.77 -24.38
C MET A 125 -13.00 -3.48 -24.84
N ALA A 126 -12.82 -2.96 -26.06
CA ALA A 126 -11.49 -2.58 -26.55
C ALA A 126 -10.91 -1.40 -25.76
N THR A 127 -11.74 -0.40 -25.42
CA THR A 127 -11.34 0.73 -24.58
C THR A 127 -11.06 0.31 -23.12
N GLN A 128 -11.82 -0.64 -22.58
CA GLN A 128 -11.52 -1.24 -21.26
C GLN A 128 -10.21 -2.04 -21.29
N ALA A 129 -9.96 -2.83 -22.33
CA ALA A 129 -8.69 -3.55 -22.49
C ALA A 129 -7.50 -2.58 -22.59
N ALA A 130 -7.62 -1.52 -23.39
CA ALA A 130 -6.57 -0.50 -23.54
C ALA A 130 -6.30 0.27 -22.24
N THR A 131 -7.33 0.59 -21.46
CA THR A 131 -7.17 1.25 -20.15
C THR A 131 -6.56 0.33 -19.11
N THR A 132 -6.97 -0.94 -19.04
CA THR A 132 -6.30 -1.93 -18.16
C THR A 132 -4.85 -2.15 -18.55
N LEU A 133 -4.52 -2.14 -19.85
CA LEU A 133 -3.15 -2.26 -20.34
C LEU A 133 -2.30 -1.03 -19.99
N ALA A 134 -2.84 0.19 -20.15
CA ALA A 134 -2.16 1.42 -19.75
C ALA A 134 -1.94 1.49 -18.22
N GLY A 135 -2.91 1.00 -17.44
CA GLY A 135 -2.78 0.84 -15.99
C GLY A 135 -1.66 -0.14 -15.63
N LEU A 136 -1.58 -1.28 -16.33
CA LEU A 136 -0.52 -2.27 -16.11
C LEU A 136 0.87 -1.72 -16.47
N MET A 137 0.98 -0.95 -17.56
CA MET A 137 2.25 -0.31 -17.97
C MET A 137 2.71 0.77 -16.98
N THR A 138 1.77 1.55 -16.42
CA THR A 138 2.09 2.55 -15.40
C THR A 138 2.42 1.91 -14.05
N LEU A 139 1.77 0.79 -13.70
CA LEU A 139 2.14 -0.03 -12.55
C LEU A 139 3.56 -0.57 -12.69
N ASP A 140 3.93 -1.11 -13.86
CA ASP A 140 5.26 -1.63 -14.15
C ASP A 140 6.33 -0.52 -14.03
N ASN A 141 6.03 0.67 -14.57
CA ASN A 141 6.92 1.83 -14.47
C ASN A 141 6.99 2.43 -13.04
N ALA A 142 5.90 2.41 -12.27
CA ALA A 142 5.89 2.84 -10.87
C ALA A 142 6.62 1.84 -9.95
N SER A 143 6.57 0.53 -10.25
CA SER A 143 7.41 -0.46 -9.58
C SER A 143 8.90 -0.30 -9.92
N VAL A 144 9.25 0.23 -11.09
CA VAL A 144 10.64 0.60 -11.41
C VAL A 144 11.10 1.83 -10.60
N ALA A 145 10.19 2.75 -10.27
CA ALA A 145 10.50 3.93 -9.44
C ALA A 145 10.57 3.63 -7.93
N SER A 146 9.83 2.62 -7.44
CA SER A 146 9.85 2.15 -6.05
C SER A 146 10.53 0.79 -5.97
N ASP A 147 11.86 0.77 -5.94
CA ASP A 147 12.72 -0.36 -5.54
C ASP A 147 12.12 -1.76 -5.86
N ASN A 148 11.95 -2.04 -7.16
CA ASN A 148 11.41 -3.31 -7.68
C ASN A 148 12.11 -4.53 -7.04
N ARG A 149 13.38 -4.35 -6.66
CA ARG A 149 14.19 -5.32 -5.94
C ARG A 149 13.56 -5.73 -4.60
N THR A 150 13.06 -4.81 -3.79
CA THR A 150 12.43 -5.16 -2.50
C THR A 150 11.12 -5.92 -2.66
N MET A 151 10.38 -5.66 -3.73
CA MET A 151 9.08 -6.27 -4.01
C MET A 151 9.19 -7.70 -4.57
N ASP A 152 10.09 -7.92 -5.54
CA ASP A 152 10.39 -9.27 -6.01
C ASP A 152 11.15 -10.07 -4.96
N ASN A 153 12.01 -9.44 -4.15
CA ASN A 153 12.71 -10.10 -3.04
C ASN A 153 11.74 -10.68 -2.00
N ALA A 154 10.51 -10.16 -1.86
CA ALA A 154 9.58 -10.70 -0.87
C ALA A 154 9.11 -12.12 -1.24
N TRP A 155 8.75 -12.36 -2.50
CA TRP A 155 8.36 -13.70 -2.97
C TRP A 155 9.57 -14.65 -3.02
N HIS A 156 10.71 -14.20 -3.53
CA HIS A 156 11.95 -14.99 -3.55
C HIS A 156 12.45 -15.31 -2.13
N GLY A 157 12.33 -14.35 -1.20
CA GLY A 157 12.66 -14.53 0.21
C GLY A 157 11.77 -15.58 0.88
N ALA A 158 10.49 -15.67 0.51
CA ALA A 158 9.61 -16.74 0.98
C ALA A 158 9.97 -18.12 0.39
N GLU A 159 10.39 -18.17 -0.87
CA GLU A 159 10.84 -19.38 -1.55
C GLU A 159 12.13 -19.95 -0.95
N ALA A 160 13.05 -19.09 -0.49
CA ALA A 160 14.28 -19.50 0.19
C ALA A 160 14.06 -20.33 1.47
N PHE A 161 12.85 -20.33 2.04
CA PHE A 161 12.45 -21.12 3.20
C PHE A 161 11.44 -22.24 2.87
N HIS A 162 11.36 -22.64 1.60
CA HIS A 162 10.54 -23.76 1.13
C HIS A 162 11.26 -25.12 1.25
#